data_AF-A0AAD9TWJ7-F1
#
_entry.id   AF-A0AAD9TWJ7-F1
#
_cell.length_a   1.000
_cell.length_b   1.000
_cell.length_c   1.000
_cell.angle_alpha   90.00
_cell.angle_beta   90.00
_cell.angle_gamma   90.00
#
_symmetry.space_group_name_H-M   'P 1'
#
loop_
_entity.id
_entity.type
_entity.pdbx_description
1 polymer ?
#
loop_
_entity_poly.entity_id
_entity_poly.type
_entity_poly.pdbx_seq_one_letter_code
_entity_poly.pdbx_strand_id
1 'polypeptide(L)'
;MKKEEVNRCQIQEWYPKSKSVSIRTLIHELPESFVEYLLDDSGPFLFPVSVSNENALPNRVHDPYEEEDYQVLEGSGDESEPSSSHSFQ
;
A
#
# COMPACT_ATOMS: atom_id res chain seq x y z
N MET A 1 12.61 -18.81 -6.59
CA MET A 1 11.59 -18.27 -7.50
C MET A 1 12.26 -18.02 -8.84
N LYS A 2 11.71 -18.54 -9.94
CA LYS A 2 12.26 -18.31 -11.28
C LYS A 2 11.69 -17.00 -11.85
N LYS A 3 12.46 -16.30 -12.68
CA LYS A 3 12.05 -15.01 -13.28
C LYS A 3 10.74 -15.15 -14.06
N GLU A 4 10.57 -16.26 -14.76
CA GLU A 4 9.40 -16.54 -15.58
C GLU A 4 8.14 -16.72 -14.73
N GLU A 5 8.29 -17.27 -13.52
CA GLU A 5 7.20 -17.42 -12.55
C GLU A 5 6.78 -16.06 -12.00
N VAL A 6 7.74 -15.18 -11.68
CA VAL A 6 7.47 -13.79 -11.25
C VAL A 6 6.73 -13.02 -12.35
N ASN A 7 7.23 -13.10 -13.58
CA ASN A 7 6.68 -12.33 -14.69
C ASN A 7 5.21 -12.70 -14.95
N ARG A 8 4.87 -14.00 -14.90
CA ARG A 8 3.49 -14.47 -15.06
C ARG A 8 2.51 -13.94 -14.02
N CYS A 9 3.00 -13.51 -12.85
CA CYS A 9 2.19 -12.95 -11.78
C CYS A 9 2.00 -11.43 -11.91
N GLN A 10 2.61 -10.76 -12.89
CA GLN A 10 2.39 -9.33 -13.12
C GLN A 10 0.96 -9.07 -13.60
N ILE A 11 0.33 -7.98 -13.13
CA ILE A 11 -1.06 -7.65 -13.47
C ILE A 11 -1.29 -7.51 -14.97
N GLN A 12 -0.32 -6.95 -15.71
CA GLN A 12 -0.38 -6.91 -17.18
C GLN A 12 -0.47 -8.29 -17.85
N GLU A 13 0.07 -9.35 -17.24
CA GLU A 13 0.12 -10.70 -17.82
C GLU A 13 -1.16 -11.50 -17.53
N TRP A 14 -1.67 -11.43 -16.29
CA TRP A 14 -2.83 -12.24 -15.89
C TRP A 14 -4.17 -11.53 -16.11
N TYR A 15 -4.23 -10.19 -16.01
CA TYR A 15 -5.49 -9.45 -16.12
C TYR A 15 -6.24 -9.70 -17.44
N PRO A 16 -5.59 -9.71 -18.63
CA PRO A 16 -6.28 -9.98 -19.89
C PRO A 16 -6.96 -11.35 -19.94
N LYS A 17 -6.41 -12.35 -19.24
CA LYS A 17 -6.91 -13.73 -19.23
C LYS A 17 -8.06 -13.94 -18.24
N SER A 18 -8.07 -13.16 -17.16
CA SER A 18 -9.04 -13.31 -16.05
C SER A 18 -10.01 -12.13 -15.94
N LYS A 19 -10.10 -11.29 -16.98
CA LYS A 19 -10.87 -10.04 -16.97
C LYS A 19 -12.33 -10.21 -16.53
N SER A 20 -13.00 -11.30 -16.88
CA SER A 20 -14.40 -11.56 -16.54
C SER A 20 -14.66 -11.85 -15.06
N VAL A 21 -13.61 -12.24 -14.32
CA VAL A 21 -13.69 -12.60 -12.90
C VAL A 21 -12.86 -11.65 -12.03
N SER A 22 -12.46 -10.51 -12.57
CA SER A 22 -11.65 -9.49 -11.90
C SER A 22 -12.34 -8.14 -11.97
N ILE A 23 -12.01 -7.26 -11.02
CA ILE A 23 -12.46 -5.88 -11.03
C ILE A 23 -11.96 -5.21 -12.31
N ARG A 24 -12.75 -4.28 -12.86
CA ARG A 24 -12.35 -3.53 -14.04
C ARG A 24 -11.11 -2.70 -13.72
N THR A 25 -10.02 -2.94 -14.46
CA THR A 25 -8.71 -2.32 -14.24
C THR A 25 -8.24 -1.64 -15.51
N LEU A 26 -7.67 -0.45 -15.37
CA LEU A 26 -6.93 0.26 -16.42
C LEU A 26 -5.44 0.20 -16.06
N ILE A 27 -4.61 -0.14 -17.04
CA ILE A 27 -3.16 -0.24 -16.85
C ILE A 27 -2.53 1.01 -17.46
N HIS A 28 -1.77 1.74 -16.65
CA HIS A 28 -1.00 2.91 -17.08
C HIS A 28 0.48 2.55 -17.09
N GLU A 29 1.18 2.92 -18.16
CA GLU A 29 2.64 2.92 -18.14
C GLU A 29 3.13 3.99 -17.16
N LEU A 30 4.09 3.64 -16.32
CA LEU A 30 4.71 4.59 -15.41
C LEU A 30 5.68 5.47 -16.19
N PRO A 31 5.54 6.80 -16.16
CA PRO A 31 6.55 7.71 -16.70
C PRO A 31 7.88 7.55 -15.96
N GLU A 32 9.01 7.68 -16.65
CA GLU A 32 10.34 7.53 -16.04
C GLU A 32 10.56 8.50 -14.88
N SER A 33 10.13 9.75 -15.01
CA SER A 33 10.22 10.74 -13.93
C SER A 33 9.44 10.34 -12.68
N PHE A 34 8.38 9.55 -12.83
CA PHE A 34 7.62 9.00 -11.70
C PHE A 34 8.35 7.81 -11.07
N VAL A 35 9.05 7.00 -11.87
CA VAL A 35 9.92 5.93 -11.38
C VAL A 35 11.09 6.51 -10.59
N GLU A 36 11.78 7.52 -11.13
CA GLU A 36 12.85 8.25 -10.45
C GLU A 36 12.39 8.81 -9.11
N TYR A 37 11.20 9.42 -9.09
CA TYR A 37 10.57 9.91 -7.87
C TYR A 37 10.30 8.79 -6.84
N LEU A 38 9.83 7.61 -7.26
CA LEU A 38 9.59 6.48 -6.36
C LEU A 38 10.89 5.84 -5.82
N LEU A 39 12.01 6.00 -6.53
CA LEU A 39 13.31 5.46 -6.15
C LEU A 39 14.15 6.43 -5.29
N ASP A 40 13.70 7.67 -5.12
CA ASP A 40 14.43 8.66 -4.32
C ASP A 40 14.23 8.44 -2.81
N ASP A 41 15.21 7.76 -2.19
CA ASP A 41 15.28 7.52 -0.75
C ASP A 41 15.94 8.68 0.03
N SER A 42 16.24 9.81 -0.63
CA SER A 42 17.05 10.89 -0.03
C SER A 42 16.29 11.74 0.99
N GLY A 43 14.99 11.49 1.22
CA GLY A 43 14.15 12.33 2.07
C GLY A 43 12.80 11.72 2.43
N PRO A 44 11.95 12.46 3.17
CA PRO A 44 10.59 12.02 3.44
C PRO A 44 9.80 11.88 2.14
N PHE A 45 8.85 10.94 2.08
CA PHE A 45 7.98 10.79 0.92
C PHE A 45 7.16 12.07 0.70
N LEU A 46 7.53 12.86 -0.30
CA LEU A 46 6.89 14.14 -0.60
C LEU A 46 5.82 13.93 -1.65
N PHE A 47 4.53 14.07 -1.31
CA PHE A 47 3.50 14.07 -2.33
C PHE A 47 3.74 15.21 -3.33
N PRO A 48 3.63 14.94 -4.65
CA PRO A 48 3.61 16.02 -5.63
C PRO A 48 2.52 17.02 -5.24
N VAL A 49 2.84 18.32 -5.28
CA VAL A 49 1.84 19.36 -5.02
C VAL A 49 0.72 19.18 -6.03
N SER A 50 -0.44 18.69 -5.58
CA SER A 50 -1.55 18.41 -6.48
C SER A 50 -2.00 19.72 -7.11
N VAL A 51 -2.25 19.73 -8.41
CA VAL A 51 -2.67 20.93 -9.16
C VAL A 51 -3.96 21.54 -8.57
N SER A 52 -4.74 20.73 -7.84
CA SER A 52 -6.00 21.12 -7.19
C SER A 52 -5.89 21.32 -5.67
N ASN A 53 -4.71 21.13 -5.05
CA ASN A 53 -4.51 21.13 -3.59
C ASN A 53 -5.44 20.17 -2.82
N GLU A 54 -5.98 19.17 -3.52
CA GLU A 54 -6.81 18.13 -2.93
C GLU A 54 -5.88 17.06 -2.35
N ASN A 55 -6.17 16.66 -1.11
CA ASN A 55 -5.40 15.63 -0.41
C ASN A 55 -5.61 14.30 -1.15
N ALA A 56 -4.57 13.83 -1.85
CA ALA A 56 -4.60 12.55 -2.57
C ALA A 56 -4.50 11.34 -1.63
N LEU A 57 -4.31 11.57 -0.32
CA LEU A 57 -4.42 10.52 0.66
C LEU A 57 -5.86 9.99 0.68
N PRO A 58 -6.07 8.67 0.67
CA PRO A 58 -7.38 8.12 0.92
C PRO A 58 -7.83 8.65 2.28
N ASN A 59 -8.85 9.51 2.29
CA ASN A 59 -9.61 9.77 3.48
C ASN A 59 -10.23 8.42 3.83
N ARG A 60 -9.59 7.64 4.70
CA ARG A 60 -10.28 6.53 5.34
C ARG A 60 -11.43 7.22 6.07
N VAL A 61 -12.61 7.14 5.48
CA VAL A 61 -13.84 7.50 6.18
C VAL A 61 -13.79 6.60 7.40
N HIS A 62 -13.53 7.21 8.56
CA HIS A 62 -13.57 6.50 9.81
C HIS A 62 -15.03 6.12 9.99
N ASP A 63 -15.35 4.89 9.60
CA ASP A 63 -16.63 4.30 9.89
C ASP A 63 -16.61 3.89 11.36
N PRO A 64 -17.36 4.56 12.25
CA PRO A 64 -17.38 4.21 13.66
C PRO A 64 -17.93 2.79 13.91
N TYR A 65 -18.48 2.12 12.88
CA TYR A 65 -18.95 0.74 12.95
C TYR A 65 -17.90 -0.30 12.51
N GLU A 66 -16.76 0.11 11.91
CA GLU A 66 -15.69 -0.85 11.54
C GLU A 66 -14.78 -1.25 12.72
N GLU A 67 -14.85 -0.54 13.85
CA GLU A 67 -14.03 -0.86 15.04
C GLU A 67 -14.47 -2.15 15.75
N GLU A 68 -15.68 -2.64 15.45
CA GLU A 68 -16.27 -3.81 16.11
C GLU A 68 -15.89 -5.15 15.45
N ASP A 69 -15.49 -5.16 14.18
CA ASP A 69 -15.23 -6.39 13.41
C ASP A 69 -13.80 -6.94 13.57
N TYR A 70 -12.91 -6.20 14.24
CA TYR A 70 -11.55 -6.64 14.54
C TYR A 70 -11.29 -6.75 16.04
N GLN A 71 -12.03 -7.65 16.70
CA GLN A 71 -11.65 -8.07 18.05
C GLN A 71 -10.44 -9.02 17.95
N VAL A 72 -9.24 -8.45 18.05
CA VAL A 72 -8.09 -9.24 18.47
C VAL A 72 -8.43 -9.77 19.86
N LEU A 73 -8.66 -11.08 19.97
CA LEU A 73 -8.75 -11.76 21.26
C LEU A 73 -7.35 -11.63 21.91
N GLU A 74 -7.11 -10.52 22.61
CA GLU A 74 -5.98 -10.32 23.51
C GLU A 74 -6.12 -11.35 24.64
N GLY A 75 -5.63 -12.56 24.39
CA GLY A 75 -5.93 -13.72 25.21
C GLY A 75 -5.21 -15.00 24.77
N SER A 76 -3.99 -14.88 24.25
CA SER A 76 -3.04 -15.99 24.27
C SER A 76 -1.69 -15.40 24.65
N GLY A 77 -1.44 -15.35 25.96
CA GLY A 77 -0.20 -14.85 26.52
C GLY A 77 1.00 -15.64 26.01
N ASP A 78 1.97 -14.91 25.46
CA ASP A 78 3.38 -15.24 25.63
C ASP A 78 4.13 -13.94 25.92
N GLU A 79 4.69 -13.89 27.12
CA GLU A 79 5.32 -12.75 27.76
C GLU A 79 6.81 -12.69 27.38
N SER A 80 7.25 -11.68 26.61
CA SER A 80 8.62 -11.10 26.55
C SER A 80 8.75 -10.26 25.26
N GLU A 81 9.06 -8.96 25.20
CA GLU A 81 9.84 -8.02 26.02
C GLU A 81 9.37 -6.56 25.72
N PRO A 82 9.69 -5.58 26.57
CA PRO A 82 8.99 -4.29 26.62
C PRO A 82 9.28 -3.34 25.45
N SER A 83 8.21 -2.69 24.97
CA SER A 83 8.26 -1.48 24.15
C SER A 83 8.95 -0.35 24.94
N SER A 84 10.25 -0.17 24.72
CA SER A 84 10.97 1.01 25.16
C SER A 84 10.60 2.19 24.28
N SER A 85 9.56 2.91 24.70
CA SER A 85 9.32 4.29 24.31
C SER A 85 10.46 5.14 24.87
N HIS A 86 11.35 5.67 24.02
CA HIS A 86 12.21 6.77 24.45
C HIS A 86 12.33 7.86 23.39
N SER A 87 11.76 9.00 23.78
CA SER A 87 11.72 10.32 23.14
C SER A 87 13.06 10.81 22.60
N PHE A 88 13.00 11.50 21.46
CA PHE A 88 14.08 12.37 20.98
C PHE A 88 14.26 13.56 21.93
N GLN A 89 15.49 13.77 22.40
CA GLN A 89 15.99 15.07 22.84
C GLN A 89 17.45 15.22 22.41
#